data_AF-C0NBR9-F1
#
_entry.id   AF-C0NBR9-F1
#
_cell.length_a   1.000
_cell.length_b   1.000
_cell.length_c   1.000
_cell.angle_alpha   90.00
_cell.angle_beta   90.00
_cell.angle_gamma   90.00
#
_symmetry.space_group_name_H-M   'P 1'
#
loop_
_entity.id
_entity.type
_entity.pdbx_description
1 polymer ?
#
loop_
_entity_poly.entity_id
_entity_poly.type
_entity_poly.pdbx_seq_one_letter_code
_entity_poly.pdbx_strand_id
1 'polypeptide(L)'
;MTYPLSDNFCSRFNCSKPGLPYAVGAVFTVRSHRPPSPTSTSYDCSLTSEAAYERESLHPLDRCIKHPPLAGSDGPTTAELKIDGAVRIGDNHSAQLVTVQILHTSPPKMLPTDTNLLAKIYDPLYFDHEQDDVDPFLCVDRDYARETAAYLALPQLYGTVIPNYFGSYTLQWPIDGTTTRLVRLILIELVSGTSMQQLSPMKFSQRDRQAIIKAIIDAETLLYTCNVRHGDIHPRNILLQNTAKTWKITIIDFGKARLGRTPYPEEEQRYLPEVSISPLLRWNKAWGFWHVFDAWVDWDWQSWLEDVYEDTTASITDHMRSVWLPSILTQPLEPLPDF
;
A
#
# COMPACT_ATOMS: atom_id res chain seq x y z
N MET A 1 -16.51 13.48 17.60
CA MET A 1 -15.99 14.30 18.71
C MET A 1 -14.52 14.51 18.44
N THR A 2 -14.09 15.73 18.17
CA THR A 2 -12.67 16.07 18.08
C THR A 2 -12.12 16.08 19.50
N TYR A 3 -11.33 15.07 19.85
CA TYR A 3 -10.60 15.06 21.11
C TYR A 3 -9.63 16.24 21.12
N PRO A 4 -9.49 16.97 22.25
CA PRO A 4 -8.44 17.98 22.35
C PRO A 4 -7.08 17.30 22.22
N LEU A 5 -6.18 17.89 21.42
CA LEU A 5 -4.80 17.45 21.22
C LEU A 5 -4.13 17.21 22.58
N SER A 6 -3.96 15.94 22.95
CA SER A 6 -3.28 15.53 24.17
C SER A 6 -1.93 14.93 23.83
N ASP A 7 -0.93 15.29 24.66
CA ASP A 7 0.39 14.71 24.58
C ASP A 7 0.32 13.19 24.74
N ASN A 8 1.00 12.46 23.85
CA ASN A 8 1.20 11.03 24.05
C ASN A 8 2.06 10.79 25.31
N PHE A 9 2.13 9.54 25.75
CA PHE A 9 2.89 9.15 26.93
C PHE A 9 4.36 9.64 26.90
N CYS A 10 5.06 9.46 25.77
CA CYS A 10 6.46 9.85 25.65
C CYS A 10 6.66 11.36 25.80
N SER A 11 5.82 12.16 25.15
CA SER A 11 5.84 13.63 25.27
C SER A 11 5.47 14.07 26.69
N ARG A 12 4.41 13.49 27.26
CA ARG A 12 3.90 13.82 28.60
C ARG A 12 4.90 13.53 29.71
N PHE A 13 5.63 12.42 29.61
CA PHE A 13 6.59 11.98 30.63
C PHE A 13 8.05 12.25 30.25
N ASN A 14 8.29 12.98 29.15
CA ASN A 14 9.62 13.30 28.62
C ASN A 14 10.53 12.06 28.52
N CYS A 15 10.00 10.97 27.95
CA CYS A 15 10.72 9.73 27.72
C CYS A 15 10.72 9.38 26.22
N SER A 16 11.45 8.33 25.84
CA SER A 16 11.60 7.93 24.44
C SER A 16 11.31 6.45 24.25
N LYS A 17 10.86 6.10 23.04
CA LYS A 17 10.73 4.70 22.60
C LYS A 17 12.09 4.01 22.64
N PRO A 18 12.15 2.68 22.84
CA PRO A 18 13.37 1.89 22.68
C PRO A 18 14.02 2.13 21.32
N GLY A 19 15.35 2.12 21.26
CA GLY A 19 16.07 2.26 19.99
C GLY A 19 15.67 1.22 18.95
N LEU A 20 15.73 1.58 17.67
CA LEU A 20 15.32 0.72 16.55
C LEU A 20 16.13 -0.59 16.53
N PRO A 21 15.46 -1.76 16.57
CA PRO A 21 16.15 -3.04 16.61
C PRO A 21 16.65 -3.50 15.22
N TYR A 22 16.21 -2.86 14.15
CA TYR A 22 16.44 -3.26 12.76
C TYR A 22 17.80 -2.82 12.22
N ALA A 23 18.86 -3.14 12.96
CA ALA A 23 20.23 -2.79 12.59
C ALA A 23 20.81 -3.76 11.53
N VAL A 24 21.67 -3.24 10.65
CA VAL A 24 22.44 -4.05 9.70
C VAL A 24 23.26 -5.10 10.46
N GLY A 25 23.20 -6.35 9.99
CA GLY A 25 23.84 -7.50 10.61
C GLY A 25 22.98 -8.23 11.64
N ALA A 26 21.85 -7.65 12.09
CA ALA A 26 20.92 -8.35 12.97
C ALA A 26 20.32 -9.58 12.27
N VAL A 27 20.19 -10.67 13.03
CA VAL A 27 19.63 -11.95 12.56
C VAL A 27 18.39 -12.27 13.37
N PHE A 28 17.31 -12.66 12.70
CA PHE A 28 16.07 -13.06 13.37
C PHE A 28 15.35 -14.17 12.60
N THR A 29 14.62 -14.99 13.35
CA THR A 29 13.78 -16.05 12.79
C THR A 29 12.34 -15.58 12.66
N VAL A 30 11.74 -15.84 11.51
CA VAL A 30 10.34 -15.56 11.23
C VAL A 30 9.59 -16.83 10.92
N ARG A 31 8.30 -16.88 11.23
CA ARG A 31 7.39 -17.97 10.90
C ARG A 31 6.35 -17.49 9.92
N SER A 32 6.10 -18.23 8.86
CA SER A 32 5.04 -17.94 7.89
C SER A 32 3.71 -17.76 8.60
N HIS A 33 2.91 -16.83 8.14
CA HIS A 33 1.66 -16.47 8.78
C HIS A 33 0.65 -16.02 7.73
N ARG A 34 -0.59 -16.48 7.86
CA ARG A 34 -1.71 -16.01 7.04
C ARG A 34 -2.54 -15.02 7.86
N PRO A 35 -2.63 -13.75 7.46
CA PRO A 35 -3.49 -12.80 8.15
C PRO A 35 -4.96 -13.24 8.08
N PRO A 36 -5.81 -12.73 8.99
CA PRO A 36 -7.25 -12.79 8.79
C PRO A 36 -7.64 -12.00 7.53
N SER A 37 -8.84 -12.26 7.00
CA SER A 37 -9.38 -11.48 5.89
C SER A 37 -9.43 -9.99 6.26
N PRO A 38 -9.02 -9.07 5.36
CA PRO A 38 -9.09 -7.64 5.63
C PRO A 38 -10.50 -7.18 5.96
N THR A 39 -10.64 -6.22 6.87
CA THR A 39 -11.92 -5.56 7.13
C THR A 39 -12.36 -4.74 5.91
N SER A 40 -13.66 -4.70 5.64
CA SER A 40 -14.25 -3.92 4.54
C SER A 40 -14.35 -2.42 4.84
N THR A 41 -14.19 -2.02 6.11
CA THR A 41 -14.49 -0.65 6.56
C THR A 41 -13.41 0.35 6.16
N SER A 42 -13.83 1.57 5.80
CA SER A 42 -12.93 2.68 5.49
C SER A 42 -12.29 3.31 6.73
N TYR A 43 -12.92 3.17 7.89
CA TYR A 43 -12.54 3.82 9.16
C TYR A 43 -11.68 2.93 10.07
N ASP A 44 -10.96 1.98 9.47
CA ASP A 44 -10.28 0.91 10.19
C ASP A 44 -9.02 1.32 10.96
N CYS A 45 -8.81 2.62 11.19
CA CYS A 45 -7.73 3.11 12.05
C CYS A 45 -8.15 4.18 13.03
N SER A 46 -9.42 4.54 13.10
CA SER A 46 -9.82 5.71 13.90
C SER A 46 -9.49 5.48 15.38
N LEU A 47 -8.83 6.45 16.00
CA LEU A 47 -8.51 6.39 17.42
C LEU A 47 -9.81 6.47 18.25
N THR A 48 -10.10 5.41 19.01
CA THR A 48 -11.23 5.43 19.95
C THR A 48 -10.89 6.22 21.22
N SER A 49 -11.90 6.58 22.00
CA SER A 49 -11.71 7.23 23.32
C SER A 49 -10.80 6.42 24.22
N GLU A 50 -10.97 5.10 24.22
CA GLU A 50 -10.21 4.15 25.01
C GLU A 50 -8.76 4.08 24.54
N ALA A 51 -8.54 3.98 23.22
CA ALA A 51 -7.20 3.97 22.63
C ALA A 51 -6.46 5.31 22.85
N ALA A 52 -7.18 6.43 22.82
CA ALA A 52 -6.64 7.75 23.14
C ALA A 52 -6.16 7.82 24.60
N TYR A 53 -6.98 7.36 25.54
CA TYR A 53 -6.58 7.30 26.95
C TYR A 53 -5.35 6.42 27.18
N GLU A 54 -5.27 5.27 26.51
CA GLU A 54 -4.09 4.40 26.57
C GLU A 54 -2.85 5.05 25.98
N ARG A 55 -2.97 5.77 24.85
CA ARG A 55 -1.85 6.52 24.24
C ARG A 55 -1.26 7.56 25.20
N GLU A 56 -2.08 8.16 26.06
CA GLU A 56 -1.66 9.14 27.07
C GLU A 56 -1.09 8.50 28.33
N SER A 57 -1.52 7.29 28.68
CA SER A 57 -1.27 6.66 29.99
C SER A 57 -0.31 5.47 29.97
N LEU A 58 -0.05 4.88 28.80
CA LEU A 58 0.83 3.73 28.62
C LEU A 58 1.96 4.06 27.65
N HIS A 59 3.18 3.62 28.00
CA HIS A 59 4.31 3.71 27.09
C HIS A 59 4.01 2.91 25.80
N PRO A 60 4.43 3.38 24.59
CA PRO A 60 4.17 2.66 23.34
C PRO A 60 4.56 1.18 23.34
N LEU A 61 5.66 0.83 24.02
CA LEU A 61 6.08 -0.56 24.23
C LEU A 61 5.06 -1.38 25.05
N ASP A 62 4.51 -0.81 26.12
CA ASP A 62 3.50 -1.48 26.94
C ASP A 62 2.20 -1.65 26.15
N ARG A 63 1.86 -0.68 25.30
CA ARG A 63 0.74 -0.83 24.34
C ARG A 63 1.00 -1.98 23.37
N CYS A 64 2.24 -2.19 22.90
CA CYS A 64 2.58 -3.34 22.05
C CYS A 64 2.45 -4.69 22.74
N ILE A 65 2.70 -4.74 24.05
CA ILE A 65 2.49 -5.97 24.85
C ILE A 65 0.99 -6.19 25.07
N LYS A 66 0.25 -5.11 25.35
CA LYS A 66 -1.20 -5.15 25.60
C LYS A 66 -2.01 -5.50 24.34
N HIS A 67 -1.56 -5.04 23.17
CA HIS A 67 -2.23 -5.19 21.88
C HIS A 67 -1.35 -5.96 20.89
N PRO A 68 -1.29 -7.30 21.01
CA PRO A 68 -0.62 -8.10 19.99
C PRO A 68 -1.34 -7.94 18.63
N PRO A 69 -0.62 -8.06 17.50
CA PRO A 69 -1.22 -7.98 16.17
C PRO A 69 -2.38 -8.97 15.99
N LEU A 70 -3.36 -8.63 15.14
CA LEU A 70 -4.52 -9.47 14.85
C LEU A 70 -4.14 -10.94 14.62
N ALA A 71 -4.91 -11.84 15.26
CA ALA A 71 -4.70 -13.28 15.13
C ALA A 71 -4.99 -13.75 13.70
N GLY A 72 -4.14 -14.66 13.22
CA GLY A 72 -4.31 -15.34 11.94
C GLY A 72 -3.95 -16.81 12.07
N SER A 73 -3.34 -17.40 11.04
CA SER A 73 -2.90 -18.80 11.07
C SER A 73 -1.41 -18.90 10.79
N ASP A 74 -0.65 -19.40 11.76
CA ASP A 74 0.77 -19.72 11.55
C ASP A 74 0.91 -20.89 10.56
N GLY A 75 1.77 -20.69 9.57
CA GLY A 75 2.16 -21.71 8.61
C GLY A 75 3.38 -22.51 9.07
N PRO A 76 3.71 -23.60 8.36
CA PRO A 76 4.80 -24.51 8.73
C PRO A 76 6.19 -23.95 8.40
N THR A 77 6.28 -22.94 7.55
CA THR A 77 7.56 -22.44 7.05
C THR A 77 8.19 -21.50 8.07
N THR A 78 9.47 -21.70 8.40
CA THR A 78 10.29 -20.70 9.09
C THR A 78 11.44 -20.26 8.22
N ALA A 79 11.91 -19.02 8.42
CA ALA A 79 13.07 -18.47 7.73
C ALA A 79 13.94 -17.69 8.70
N GLU A 80 15.26 -17.89 8.61
CA GLU A 80 16.25 -17.07 9.31
C GLU A 80 16.72 -15.96 8.37
N LEU A 81 16.51 -14.72 8.79
CA LEU A 81 16.74 -13.52 8.01
C LEU A 81 17.89 -12.73 8.62
N LYS A 82 18.83 -12.27 7.79
CA LYS A 82 19.88 -11.33 8.18
C LYS A 82 19.64 -9.99 7.51
N ILE A 83 19.57 -8.89 8.28
CA ILE A 83 19.49 -7.55 7.70
C ILE A 83 20.81 -7.22 7.03
N ASP A 84 20.74 -6.90 5.74
CA ASP A 84 21.87 -6.52 4.91
C ASP A 84 21.96 -4.99 4.73
N GLY A 85 20.83 -4.29 4.77
CA GLY A 85 20.77 -2.85 4.53
C GLY A 85 19.46 -2.21 5.00
N ALA A 86 19.47 -0.89 5.13
CA ALA A 86 18.30 -0.09 5.48
C ALA A 86 17.78 0.63 4.23
N VAL A 87 16.47 0.54 3.97
CA VAL A 87 15.80 1.27 2.88
C VAL A 87 15.04 2.46 3.42
N ARG A 88 14.24 2.24 4.46
CA ARG A 88 13.54 3.29 5.21
C ARG A 88 13.25 2.76 6.62
N ILE A 89 14.02 3.20 7.59
CA ILE A 89 13.83 2.88 9.00
C ILE A 89 13.84 4.18 9.79
N GLY A 90 13.10 4.22 10.89
CA GLY A 90 12.89 5.45 11.62
C GLY A 90 11.66 5.38 12.49
N ASP A 91 11.61 6.28 13.48
CA ASP A 91 10.34 6.57 14.12
C ASP A 91 9.41 7.34 13.15
N ASN A 92 8.12 7.37 13.43
CA ASN A 92 7.10 8.03 12.61
C ASN A 92 6.96 7.42 11.20
N HIS A 93 7.11 6.10 11.09
CA HIS A 93 6.88 5.35 9.85
C HIS A 93 5.87 4.23 10.06
N SER A 94 4.93 4.10 9.13
CA SER A 94 3.90 3.05 9.19
C SER A 94 4.45 1.63 9.02
N ALA A 95 5.64 1.53 8.41
CA ALA A 95 6.39 0.29 8.30
C ALA A 95 7.89 0.58 8.15
N GLN A 96 8.70 -0.33 8.68
CA GLN A 96 10.16 -0.32 8.55
C GLN A 96 10.56 -1.17 7.35
N LEU A 97 11.40 -0.61 6.47
CA LEU A 97 11.85 -1.24 5.23
C LEU A 97 13.35 -1.54 5.32
N VAL A 98 13.70 -2.82 5.28
CA VAL A 98 15.09 -3.29 5.31
C VAL A 98 15.33 -4.33 4.22
N THR A 99 16.55 -4.40 3.69
CA THR A 99 16.94 -5.51 2.83
C THR A 99 17.42 -6.68 3.68
N VAL A 100 17.02 -7.90 3.32
CA VAL A 100 17.37 -9.11 4.06
C VAL A 100 17.95 -10.18 3.14
N GLN A 101 18.96 -10.87 3.64
CA GLN A 101 19.43 -12.13 3.07
C GLN A 101 18.73 -13.29 3.78
N ILE A 102 18.25 -14.26 3.01
CA ILE A 102 17.72 -15.51 3.57
C ILE A 102 18.89 -16.43 3.89
N LEU A 103 19.13 -16.70 5.18
CA LEU A 103 20.17 -17.63 5.60
C LEU A 103 19.67 -19.06 5.41
N HIS A 104 18.60 -19.42 6.12
CA HIS A 104 18.06 -20.78 6.16
C HIS A 104 16.52 -20.75 6.09
N THR A 105 15.92 -21.78 5.50
CA THR A 105 14.47 -22.02 5.55
C THR A 105 14.17 -23.43 6.01
N SER A 106 13.07 -23.61 6.74
CA SER A 106 12.50 -24.90 7.07
C SER A 106 11.04 -24.93 6.61
N PRO A 107 10.65 -25.75 5.62
CA PRO A 107 11.48 -26.66 4.83
C PRO A 107 12.57 -25.96 3.99
N PRO A 108 13.65 -26.66 3.59
CA PRO A 108 14.70 -26.08 2.76
C PRO A 108 14.21 -25.60 1.39
N LYS A 109 14.84 -24.55 0.84
CA LYS A 109 14.59 -23.99 -0.51
C LYS A 109 13.16 -23.44 -0.73
N MET A 110 12.51 -22.95 0.33
CA MET A 110 11.19 -22.30 0.22
C MET A 110 11.26 -20.83 -0.18
N LEU A 111 12.43 -20.20 0.00
CA LEU A 111 12.70 -18.81 -0.39
C LEU A 111 14.01 -18.74 -1.18
N PRO A 112 14.17 -17.73 -2.05
CA PRO A 112 15.43 -17.50 -2.74
C PRO A 112 16.53 -17.13 -1.73
N THR A 113 17.70 -17.74 -1.88
CA THR A 113 18.85 -17.55 -0.97
C THR A 113 20.03 -16.84 -1.66
N ASP A 114 19.92 -16.64 -2.97
CA ASP A 114 20.90 -16.07 -3.87
C ASP A 114 20.71 -14.57 -4.12
N THR A 115 19.63 -13.99 -3.59
CA THR A 115 19.31 -12.57 -3.73
C THR A 115 18.82 -11.98 -2.42
N ASN A 116 18.95 -10.66 -2.29
CA ASN A 116 18.35 -9.91 -1.20
C ASN A 116 16.86 -9.67 -1.48
N LEU A 117 16.05 -9.83 -0.44
CA LEU A 117 14.63 -9.48 -0.45
C LEU A 117 14.40 -8.17 0.32
N LEU A 118 13.28 -7.51 0.07
CA LEU A 118 12.81 -6.42 0.91
C LEU A 118 11.88 -6.98 1.99
N ALA A 119 12.23 -6.77 3.25
CA ALA A 119 11.32 -7.00 4.37
C ALA A 119 10.61 -5.68 4.72
N LYS A 120 9.27 -5.70 4.66
CA LYS A 120 8.41 -4.62 5.15
C LYS A 120 7.81 -5.05 6.47
N ILE A 121 8.25 -4.40 7.55
CA ILE A 121 7.96 -4.77 8.94
C ILE A 121 6.95 -3.78 9.51
N TYR A 122 5.81 -4.30 9.95
CA TYR A 122 4.69 -3.53 10.48
C TYR A 122 4.80 -3.50 12.00
N ASP A 123 5.62 -2.58 12.49
CA ASP A 123 5.88 -2.41 13.91
C ASP A 123 5.16 -1.17 14.44
N PRO A 124 4.07 -1.31 15.21
CA PRO A 124 3.34 -0.17 15.75
C PRO A 124 4.19 0.65 16.72
N LEU A 125 5.24 0.08 17.33
CA LEU A 125 6.12 0.80 18.27
C LEU A 125 6.81 2.02 17.63
N TYR A 126 7.12 1.93 16.34
CA TYR A 126 7.82 2.97 15.56
C TYR A 126 6.89 3.73 14.61
N PHE A 127 5.59 3.58 14.81
CA PHE A 127 4.58 4.41 14.17
C PHE A 127 4.56 5.80 14.83
N ASP A 128 3.95 6.76 14.15
CA ASP A 128 3.61 8.06 14.72
C ASP A 128 2.53 7.94 15.82
N HIS A 129 2.91 8.22 17.06
CA HIS A 129 1.99 8.25 18.21
C HIS A 129 1.59 9.68 18.61
N GLU A 130 2.05 10.69 17.87
CA GLU A 130 1.69 12.10 18.08
C GLU A 130 0.38 12.46 17.38
N GLN A 131 0.08 11.83 16.24
CA GLN A 131 -1.21 11.97 15.56
C GLN A 131 -2.38 11.50 16.45
N ASP A 132 -3.44 12.31 16.49
CA ASP A 132 -4.58 12.18 17.41
C ASP A 132 -5.81 11.50 16.79
N ASP A 133 -5.84 11.31 15.47
CA ASP A 133 -6.97 10.73 14.75
C ASP A 133 -6.76 9.25 14.36
N VAL A 134 -5.54 8.74 14.50
CA VAL A 134 -5.14 7.39 14.07
C VAL A 134 -4.64 6.54 15.24
N ASP A 135 -5.11 5.29 15.31
CA ASP A 135 -4.52 4.25 16.15
C ASP A 135 -3.47 3.45 15.36
N PRO A 136 -2.17 3.55 15.73
CA PRO A 136 -1.10 2.80 15.10
C PRO A 136 -1.35 1.30 14.98
N PHE A 137 -1.94 0.69 16.01
CA PHE A 137 -2.15 -0.77 16.09
C PHE A 137 -3.13 -1.25 15.03
N LEU A 138 -4.26 -0.57 14.91
CA LEU A 138 -5.24 -0.85 13.87
C LEU A 138 -4.66 -0.59 12.47
N CYS A 139 -3.84 0.44 12.32
CA CYS A 139 -3.25 0.80 11.04
C CYS A 139 -2.21 -0.19 10.53
N VAL A 140 -1.33 -0.68 11.40
CA VAL A 140 -0.37 -1.71 11.00
C VAL A 140 -1.06 -3.02 10.65
N ASP A 141 -2.10 -3.41 11.39
CA ASP A 141 -2.88 -4.62 11.12
C ASP A 141 -3.66 -4.52 9.81
N ARG A 142 -4.32 -3.39 9.57
CA ARG A 142 -5.01 -3.08 8.31
C ARG A 142 -4.04 -3.16 7.13
N ASP A 143 -2.91 -2.47 7.22
CA ASP A 143 -1.95 -2.37 6.11
C ASP A 143 -1.33 -3.74 5.81
N TYR A 144 -0.95 -4.50 6.85
CA TYR A 144 -0.44 -5.87 6.70
C TYR A 144 -1.45 -6.81 6.04
N ALA A 145 -2.71 -6.80 6.51
CA ALA A 145 -3.76 -7.67 5.99
C ALA A 145 -4.12 -7.32 4.54
N ARG A 146 -4.32 -6.03 4.24
CA ARG A 146 -4.69 -5.56 2.90
C ARG A 146 -3.59 -5.79 1.88
N GLU A 147 -2.34 -5.49 2.24
CA GLU A 147 -1.21 -5.69 1.35
C GLU A 147 -0.99 -7.17 1.05
N THR A 148 -1.07 -8.04 2.06
CA THR A 148 -1.03 -9.49 1.85
C THR A 148 -2.15 -9.97 0.95
N ALA A 149 -3.39 -9.53 1.19
CA ALA A 149 -4.54 -9.92 0.38
C ALA A 149 -4.42 -9.45 -1.08
N ALA A 150 -3.91 -8.24 -1.30
CA ALA A 150 -3.67 -7.71 -2.64
C ALA A 150 -2.62 -8.52 -3.39
N TYR A 151 -1.47 -8.83 -2.78
CA TYR A 151 -0.47 -9.68 -3.42
C TYR A 151 -1.05 -11.06 -3.76
N LEU A 152 -1.77 -11.69 -2.84
CA LEU A 152 -2.38 -13.01 -3.07
C LEU A 152 -3.43 -13.01 -4.20
N ALA A 153 -4.05 -11.88 -4.49
CA ALA A 153 -5.00 -11.72 -5.59
C ALA A 153 -4.35 -11.41 -6.96
N LEU A 154 -3.03 -11.13 -6.99
CA LEU A 154 -2.31 -10.65 -8.18
C LEU A 154 -1.08 -11.49 -8.61
N PRO A 155 -1.05 -12.83 -8.45
CA PRO A 155 0.13 -13.63 -8.79
C PRO A 155 0.58 -13.48 -10.25
N GLN A 156 -0.34 -13.24 -11.18
CA GLN A 156 -0.08 -13.02 -12.61
C GLN A 156 0.65 -11.71 -12.92
N LEU A 157 0.72 -10.78 -11.97
CA LEU A 157 1.38 -9.48 -12.14
C LEU A 157 2.75 -9.40 -11.46
N TYR A 158 3.18 -10.45 -10.76
CA TYR A 158 4.46 -10.49 -10.08
C TYR A 158 5.63 -10.29 -11.04
N GLY A 159 6.57 -9.41 -10.68
CA GLY A 159 7.75 -9.07 -11.47
C GLY A 159 7.48 -8.25 -12.74
N THR A 160 6.22 -8.04 -13.11
CA THR A 160 5.83 -7.24 -14.28
C THR A 160 5.58 -5.79 -13.88
N VAL A 161 4.46 -5.54 -13.20
CA VAL A 161 4.02 -4.22 -12.73
C VAL A 161 3.99 -4.09 -11.22
N ILE A 162 4.11 -5.20 -10.48
CA ILE A 162 4.23 -5.24 -9.02
C ILE A 162 5.42 -6.14 -8.60
N PRO A 163 6.00 -5.95 -7.40
CA PRO A 163 7.04 -6.83 -6.88
C PRO A 163 6.59 -8.30 -6.77
N ASN A 164 7.52 -9.25 -6.91
CA ASN A 164 7.24 -10.62 -6.48
C ASN A 164 6.95 -10.67 -4.98
N TYR A 165 5.94 -11.46 -4.58
CA TYR A 165 5.59 -11.68 -3.18
C TYR A 165 6.12 -13.03 -2.70
N PHE A 166 6.92 -13.03 -1.63
CA PHE A 166 7.55 -14.22 -1.07
C PHE A 166 6.87 -14.73 0.19
N GLY A 167 5.89 -14.00 0.73
CA GLY A 167 5.05 -14.44 1.83
C GLY A 167 4.88 -13.42 2.94
N SER A 168 4.01 -13.79 3.87
CA SER A 168 3.70 -13.06 5.10
C SER A 168 4.21 -13.85 6.29
N TYR A 169 4.72 -13.14 7.29
CA TYR A 169 5.45 -13.74 8.39
C TYR A 169 5.19 -13.03 9.72
N THR A 170 5.49 -13.75 10.80
CA THR A 170 5.49 -13.29 12.18
C THR A 170 6.90 -13.40 12.74
N LEU A 171 7.32 -12.34 13.43
CA LEU A 171 8.56 -12.24 14.17
C LEU A 171 8.24 -12.16 15.66
N GLN A 172 8.84 -13.05 16.45
CA GLN A 172 8.81 -12.97 17.92
C GLN A 172 10.04 -12.18 18.36
N TRP A 173 9.83 -10.91 18.74
CA TRP A 173 10.91 -10.01 19.13
C TRP A 173 11.10 -10.01 20.66
N PRO A 174 12.30 -10.33 21.18
CA PRO A 174 12.57 -10.26 22.61
C PRO A 174 12.65 -8.80 23.09
N ILE A 175 12.03 -8.50 24.23
CA ILE A 175 12.03 -7.17 24.87
C ILE A 175 13.07 -7.14 26.00
N ASP A 176 12.81 -7.98 27.00
CA ASP A 176 13.73 -8.41 28.05
C ASP A 176 13.81 -9.93 27.96
N GLY A 177 14.81 -10.60 28.53
CA GLY A 177 15.03 -12.04 28.32
C GLY A 177 13.87 -12.99 28.69
N THR A 178 12.75 -12.45 29.19
CA THR A 178 11.52 -13.17 29.55
C THR A 178 10.32 -12.85 28.66
N THR A 179 10.24 -11.64 28.11
CA THR A 179 9.06 -11.14 27.40
C THR A 179 9.35 -11.00 25.91
N THR A 180 8.42 -11.45 25.08
CA THR A 180 8.46 -11.22 23.62
C THR A 180 7.23 -10.46 23.17
N ARG A 181 7.36 -9.72 22.07
CA ARG A 181 6.23 -9.14 21.32
C ARG A 181 6.20 -9.70 19.91
N LEU A 182 5.01 -9.77 19.34
CA LEU A 182 4.82 -10.21 17.96
C LEU A 182 4.88 -9.00 17.02
N VAL A 183 5.58 -9.15 15.91
CA VAL A 183 5.64 -8.16 14.83
C VAL A 183 5.35 -8.84 13.51
N ARG A 184 4.48 -8.25 12.69
CA ARG A 184 4.14 -8.77 11.37
C ARG A 184 5.09 -8.21 10.32
N LEU A 185 5.40 -9.00 9.30
CA LEU A 185 6.15 -8.54 8.15
C LEU A 185 5.76 -9.31 6.88
N ILE A 186 6.08 -8.72 5.74
CA ILE A 186 6.05 -9.41 4.44
C ILE A 186 7.44 -9.39 3.82
N LEU A 187 7.71 -10.41 2.99
CA LEU A 187 8.89 -10.47 2.15
C LEU A 187 8.47 -10.26 0.70
N ILE A 188 9.08 -9.29 0.04
CA ILE A 188 8.82 -8.96 -1.37
C ILE A 188 10.14 -8.76 -2.13
N GLU A 189 10.05 -8.74 -3.45
CA GLU A 189 11.19 -8.42 -4.31
C GLU A 189 11.79 -7.05 -3.99
N LEU A 190 13.12 -7.01 -3.90
CA LEU A 190 13.85 -5.75 -3.90
C LEU A 190 13.90 -5.20 -5.33
N VAL A 191 12.93 -4.38 -5.68
CA VAL A 191 12.82 -3.80 -7.01
C VAL A 191 13.85 -2.70 -7.21
N SER A 192 14.63 -2.80 -8.29
CA SER A 192 15.51 -1.72 -8.73
C SER A 192 14.69 -0.59 -9.33
N GLY A 193 14.87 0.63 -8.83
CA GLY A 193 14.20 1.80 -9.37
C GLY A 193 14.30 3.01 -8.44
N THR A 194 13.89 4.16 -8.94
CA THR A 194 13.77 5.39 -8.16
C THR A 194 12.31 5.78 -8.06
N SER A 195 11.85 6.14 -6.87
CA SER A 195 10.49 6.64 -6.68
C SER A 195 10.27 7.88 -7.53
N MET A 196 9.13 7.99 -8.22
CA MET A 196 8.81 9.19 -9.00
C MET A 196 8.85 10.46 -8.16
N GLN A 197 8.53 10.39 -6.87
CA GLN A 197 8.61 11.55 -5.97
C GLN A 197 10.04 12.12 -5.84
N GLN A 198 11.07 11.29 -6.03
CA GLN A 198 12.48 11.70 -5.94
C GLN A 198 13.04 12.20 -7.28
N LEU A 199 12.27 12.03 -8.36
CA LEU A 199 12.66 12.42 -9.70
C LEU A 199 12.13 13.82 -10.01
N SER A 200 12.89 14.58 -10.80
CA SER A 200 12.45 15.87 -11.30
C SER A 200 11.79 15.67 -12.67
N PRO A 201 10.49 15.94 -12.83
CA PRO A 201 9.80 15.78 -14.11
C PRO A 201 10.43 16.58 -15.26
N MET A 202 11.05 17.73 -14.95
CA MET A 202 11.74 18.59 -15.91
C MET A 202 12.95 17.93 -16.60
N LYS A 203 13.45 16.81 -16.06
CA LYS A 203 14.54 16.03 -16.67
C LYS A 203 14.05 15.05 -17.74
N PHE A 204 12.74 14.92 -17.91
CA PHE A 204 12.11 14.00 -18.85
C PHE A 204 11.47 14.79 -19.99
N SER A 205 11.60 14.29 -21.23
CA SER A 205 10.84 14.88 -22.33
C SER A 205 9.34 14.71 -22.08
N GLN A 206 8.52 15.58 -22.68
CA GLN A 206 7.06 15.42 -22.58
C GLN A 206 6.61 14.02 -23.06
N ARG A 207 7.24 13.50 -24.12
CA ARG A 207 6.99 12.15 -24.63
C ARG A 207 7.32 11.06 -23.61
N ASP A 208 8.44 11.19 -22.88
CA ASP A 208 8.78 10.23 -21.82
C ASP A 208 7.77 10.29 -20.67
N ARG A 209 7.37 11.50 -20.27
CA ARG A 209 6.36 11.69 -19.23
C ARG A 209 5.03 11.08 -19.63
N GLN A 210 4.57 11.31 -20.87
CA GLN A 210 3.37 10.66 -21.42
C GLN A 210 3.49 9.14 -21.40
N ALA A 211 4.64 8.58 -21.80
CA ALA A 211 4.86 7.13 -21.77
C ALA A 211 4.82 6.55 -20.34
N ILE A 212 5.39 7.27 -19.36
CA ILE A 212 5.34 6.89 -17.94
C ILE A 212 3.89 6.93 -17.42
N ILE A 213 3.15 8.01 -17.67
CA ILE A 213 1.75 8.14 -17.26
C ILE A 213 0.89 7.05 -17.90
N LYS A 214 1.08 6.76 -19.18
CA LYS A 214 0.40 5.66 -19.86
C LYS A 214 0.67 4.33 -19.15
N ALA A 215 1.94 4.02 -18.86
CA ALA A 215 2.32 2.79 -18.18
C ALA A 215 1.70 2.65 -16.78
N ILE A 216 1.52 3.76 -16.05
CA ILE A 216 0.83 3.79 -14.75
C ILE A 216 -0.66 3.46 -14.92
N ILE A 217 -1.32 4.08 -15.89
CA ILE A 217 -2.74 3.84 -16.19
C ILE A 217 -2.96 2.39 -16.64
N ASP A 218 -2.10 1.87 -17.52
CA ASP A 218 -2.14 0.47 -17.97
C ASP A 218 -1.99 -0.48 -16.77
N ALA A 219 -0.99 -0.24 -15.91
CA ALA A 219 -0.74 -1.07 -14.72
C ALA A 219 -1.88 -1.01 -13.71
N GLU A 220 -2.42 0.17 -13.41
CA GLU A 220 -3.57 0.33 -12.51
C GLU A 220 -4.82 -0.33 -13.09
N THR A 221 -5.01 -0.27 -14.41
CA THR A 221 -6.10 -0.97 -15.11
C THR A 221 -5.95 -2.49 -14.94
N LEU A 222 -4.73 -3.04 -15.05
CA LEU A 222 -4.49 -4.47 -14.79
C LEU A 222 -4.86 -4.86 -13.35
N LEU A 223 -4.51 -4.05 -12.35
CA LEU A 223 -4.93 -4.31 -10.96
C LEU A 223 -6.46 -4.38 -10.85
N TYR A 224 -7.15 -3.42 -11.47
CA TYR A 224 -8.60 -3.31 -11.39
C TYR A 224 -9.34 -4.43 -12.14
N THR A 225 -8.80 -4.90 -13.27
CA THR A 225 -9.32 -6.09 -13.95
C THR A 225 -9.27 -7.32 -13.07
N CYS A 226 -8.29 -7.39 -12.15
CA CYS A 226 -8.16 -8.42 -11.14
C CYS A 226 -9.00 -8.14 -9.87
N ASN A 227 -9.93 -7.17 -9.93
CA ASN A 227 -10.73 -6.68 -8.81
C ASN A 227 -9.87 -6.22 -7.62
N VAL A 228 -8.71 -5.62 -7.89
CA VAL A 228 -7.88 -4.98 -6.86
C VAL A 228 -7.78 -3.49 -7.15
N ARG A 229 -8.12 -2.68 -6.15
CA ARG A 229 -7.88 -1.25 -6.17
C ARG A 229 -6.69 -0.94 -5.28
N HIS A 230 -5.66 -0.28 -5.80
CA HIS A 230 -4.50 0.08 -4.98
C HIS A 230 -4.85 1.09 -3.86
N GLY A 231 -5.75 2.04 -4.15
CA GLY A 231 -6.22 3.03 -3.17
C GLY A 231 -5.21 4.13 -2.81
N ASP A 232 -4.01 4.12 -3.39
CA ASP A 232 -2.94 5.09 -3.09
C ASP A 232 -1.95 5.27 -4.26
N ILE A 233 -2.47 5.40 -5.48
CA ILE A 233 -1.65 5.61 -6.69
C ILE A 233 -1.09 7.04 -6.66
N HIS A 234 0.12 7.19 -6.12
CA HIS A 234 0.83 8.44 -5.99
C HIS A 234 2.29 8.29 -6.46
N PRO A 235 2.96 9.37 -6.88
CA PRO A 235 4.36 9.32 -7.31
C PRO A 235 5.32 8.63 -6.32
N ARG A 236 5.04 8.71 -5.02
CA ARG A 236 5.86 8.03 -4.00
C ARG A 236 5.83 6.50 -4.10
N ASN A 237 4.72 5.94 -4.60
CA ASN A 237 4.44 4.51 -4.71
C ASN A 237 4.69 3.94 -6.11
N ILE A 238 5.30 4.73 -7.01
CA ILE A 238 5.68 4.29 -8.35
C ILE A 238 7.19 4.35 -8.46
N LEU A 239 7.82 3.19 -8.66
CA LEU A 239 9.24 3.08 -8.98
C LEU A 239 9.43 3.14 -10.49
N LEU A 240 10.34 4.00 -10.95
CA LEU A 240 10.79 4.03 -12.33
C LEU A 240 12.16 3.39 -12.47
N GLN A 241 12.28 2.50 -13.44
CA GLN A 241 13.54 1.93 -13.87
C GLN A 241 13.76 2.26 -15.35
N ASN A 242 14.88 2.90 -15.67
CA ASN A 242 15.27 3.08 -17.06
C ASN A 242 15.80 1.76 -17.60
N THR A 243 15.13 1.19 -18.60
CA THR A 243 15.66 0.05 -19.35
C THR A 243 16.18 0.53 -20.70
N ALA A 244 17.01 -0.26 -21.38
CA ALA A 244 17.62 0.13 -22.65
C ALA A 244 16.62 0.53 -23.76
N LYS A 245 15.31 0.26 -23.60
CA LYS A 245 14.28 0.50 -24.61
C LYS A 245 13.10 1.34 -24.12
N THR A 246 12.75 1.28 -22.84
CA THR A 246 11.56 1.95 -22.28
C THR A 246 11.70 2.18 -20.78
N TRP A 247 10.86 3.05 -20.23
CA TRP A 247 10.66 3.15 -18.79
C TRP A 247 9.82 1.96 -18.30
N LYS A 248 10.36 1.18 -17.36
CA LYS A 248 9.59 0.18 -16.62
C LYS A 248 9.07 0.83 -15.34
N ILE A 249 7.77 0.72 -15.11
CA ILE A 249 7.13 1.15 -13.87
C ILE A 249 6.91 -0.06 -12.96
N THR A 250 6.96 0.15 -11.65
CA THR A 250 6.52 -0.84 -10.67
C THR A 250 5.75 -0.15 -9.56
N ILE A 251 4.52 -0.62 -9.33
CA ILE A 251 3.62 -0.15 -8.29
C ILE A 251 3.97 -0.87 -6.99
N ILE A 252 4.18 -0.11 -5.92
CA ILE A 252 4.53 -0.61 -4.58
C ILE A 252 3.57 -0.08 -3.52
N ASP A 253 3.61 -0.67 -2.32
CA ASP A 253 2.84 -0.26 -1.15
C ASP A 253 1.32 -0.46 -1.27
N PHE A 254 0.88 -1.71 -1.08
CA PHE A 254 -0.54 -2.08 -1.14
C PHE A 254 -1.25 -1.99 0.23
N GLY A 255 -0.70 -1.27 1.22
CA GLY A 255 -1.33 -1.15 2.55
C GLY A 255 -2.73 -0.54 2.52
N LYS A 256 -3.01 0.30 1.51
CA LYS A 256 -4.33 0.92 1.28
C LYS A 256 -5.20 0.17 0.28
N ALA A 257 -4.73 -0.97 -0.24
CA ALA A 257 -5.42 -1.69 -1.29
C ALA A 257 -6.74 -2.29 -0.81
N ARG A 258 -7.68 -2.47 -1.72
CA ARG A 258 -8.95 -3.13 -1.47
C ARG A 258 -9.20 -4.20 -2.52
N LEU A 259 -9.69 -5.35 -2.04
CA LEU A 259 -10.28 -6.35 -2.91
C LEU A 259 -11.73 -5.93 -3.21
N GLY A 260 -12.15 -6.14 -4.45
CA GLY A 260 -13.42 -5.65 -4.97
C GLY A 260 -13.34 -4.23 -5.51
N ARG A 261 -14.40 -3.84 -6.21
CA ARG A 261 -14.53 -2.53 -6.87
C ARG A 261 -15.22 -1.52 -5.99
N THR A 262 -16.00 -1.98 -5.01
CA THR A 262 -16.73 -1.16 -4.04
C THR A 262 -16.40 -1.58 -2.60
N PRO A 263 -16.47 -0.66 -1.63
CA PRO A 263 -16.45 -1.04 -0.21
C PRO A 263 -17.67 -1.85 0.25
N TYR A 264 -18.73 -1.91 -0.56
CA TYR A 264 -20.01 -2.54 -0.25
C TYR A 264 -20.15 -3.86 -1.01
N PRO A 265 -19.84 -5.03 -0.42
CA PRO A 265 -19.86 -6.32 -1.12
C PRO A 265 -21.19 -6.63 -1.82
N GLU A 266 -22.30 -6.17 -1.23
CA GLU A 266 -23.66 -6.29 -1.78
C GLU A 266 -23.86 -5.51 -3.08
N GLU A 267 -23.04 -4.49 -3.34
CA GLU A 267 -23.09 -3.70 -4.57
C GLU A 267 -22.04 -4.16 -5.61
N GLU A 268 -21.16 -5.10 -5.29
CA GLU A 268 -20.02 -5.49 -6.15
C GLU A 268 -20.45 -5.79 -7.58
N GLN A 269 -21.55 -6.53 -7.76
CA GLN A 269 -22.07 -6.89 -9.08
C GLN A 269 -22.45 -5.68 -9.95
N ARG A 270 -22.89 -4.57 -9.33
CA ARG A 270 -23.20 -3.30 -10.04
C ARG A 270 -21.96 -2.68 -10.68
N TYR A 271 -20.78 -2.99 -10.15
CA TYR A 271 -19.50 -2.50 -10.63
C TYR A 271 -18.82 -3.47 -11.62
N LEU A 272 -19.57 -4.41 -12.19
CA LEU A 272 -19.13 -5.31 -13.26
C LEU A 272 -17.82 -6.04 -12.93
N PRO A 273 -17.74 -6.81 -11.83
CA PRO A 273 -16.50 -7.47 -11.43
C PRO A 273 -15.91 -8.29 -12.58
N GLU A 274 -14.59 -8.36 -12.66
CA GLU A 274 -13.81 -9.05 -13.73
C GLU A 274 -13.94 -8.44 -15.15
N VAL A 275 -14.83 -7.46 -15.37
CA VAL A 275 -14.96 -6.77 -16.66
C VAL A 275 -13.93 -5.64 -16.77
N SER A 276 -13.13 -5.64 -17.83
CA SER A 276 -12.23 -4.51 -18.11
C SER A 276 -13.04 -3.23 -18.34
N ILE A 277 -12.71 -2.16 -17.62
CA ILE A 277 -13.34 -0.84 -17.77
C ILE A 277 -12.34 0.07 -18.44
N SER A 278 -12.75 0.71 -19.54
CA SER A 278 -11.88 1.59 -20.31
C SER A 278 -11.24 2.68 -19.42
N PRO A 279 -9.92 2.94 -19.59
CA PRO A 279 -9.25 4.06 -18.96
C PRO A 279 -9.93 5.41 -19.22
N LEU A 280 -10.60 5.58 -20.36
CA LEU A 280 -11.36 6.80 -20.70
C LEU A 280 -12.43 7.16 -19.65
N LEU A 281 -12.99 6.15 -18.97
CA LEU A 281 -13.96 6.34 -17.90
C LEU A 281 -13.27 6.50 -16.54
N ARG A 282 -12.34 5.59 -16.21
CA ARG A 282 -11.73 5.52 -14.88
C ARG A 282 -10.78 6.68 -14.57
N TRP A 283 -10.13 7.20 -15.60
CA TRP A 283 -9.16 8.29 -15.53
C TRP A 283 -9.69 9.59 -16.13
N ASN A 284 -11.01 9.68 -16.34
CA ASN A 284 -11.65 10.88 -16.85
C ASN A 284 -11.31 12.10 -15.99
N LYS A 285 -11.07 13.26 -16.62
CA LYS A 285 -10.70 14.50 -15.91
C LYS A 285 -11.66 14.88 -14.78
N ALA A 286 -12.93 14.52 -14.91
CA ALA A 286 -13.98 14.87 -13.95
C ALA A 286 -13.80 14.20 -12.57
N TRP A 287 -13.02 13.13 -12.47
CA TRP A 287 -12.68 12.51 -11.20
C TRP A 287 -11.57 13.22 -10.43
N GLY A 288 -10.74 14.00 -11.12
CA GLY A 288 -9.59 14.68 -10.51
C GLY A 288 -8.48 13.77 -9.99
N PHE A 289 -8.59 12.44 -10.09
CA PHE A 289 -7.55 11.50 -9.62
C PHE A 289 -6.19 11.72 -10.27
N TRP A 290 -6.17 12.25 -11.49
CA TRP A 290 -4.94 12.55 -12.23
C TRP A 290 -4.12 13.70 -11.63
N HIS A 291 -4.73 14.57 -10.80
CA HIS A 291 -4.04 15.72 -10.20
C HIS A 291 -2.89 15.33 -9.28
N VAL A 292 -2.87 14.10 -8.76
CA VAL A 292 -1.70 13.56 -8.03
C VAL A 292 -0.42 13.54 -8.89
N PHE A 293 -0.57 13.68 -10.21
CA PHE A 293 0.51 13.77 -11.20
C PHE A 293 0.64 15.15 -11.85
N ASP A 294 0.08 16.23 -11.28
CA ASP A 294 0.13 17.59 -11.87
C ASP A 294 1.57 18.02 -12.23
N ALA A 295 2.56 17.68 -11.40
CA ALA A 295 3.96 18.01 -11.67
C ALA A 295 4.53 17.29 -12.91
N TRP A 296 3.89 16.21 -13.37
CA TRP A 296 4.31 15.39 -14.51
C TRP A 296 3.53 15.68 -15.78
N VAL A 297 2.43 16.43 -15.72
CA VAL A 297 1.49 16.65 -16.82
C VAL A 297 1.44 18.14 -17.16
N ASP A 298 1.88 18.49 -18.37
CA ASP A 298 1.82 19.87 -18.92
C ASP A 298 1.16 19.90 -20.31
N TRP A 299 0.35 18.89 -20.60
CA TRP A 299 -0.47 18.75 -21.81
C TRP A 299 -1.95 18.67 -21.43
N ASP A 300 -2.85 18.78 -22.42
CA ASP A 300 -4.28 18.59 -22.18
C ASP A 300 -4.56 17.12 -21.81
N TRP A 301 -4.85 16.88 -20.53
CA TRP A 301 -5.06 15.54 -19.98
C TRP A 301 -6.14 14.76 -20.73
N GLN A 302 -7.30 15.38 -20.94
CA GLN A 302 -8.47 14.68 -21.47
C GLN A 302 -8.29 14.36 -22.95
N SER A 303 -7.77 15.31 -23.72
CA SER A 303 -7.49 15.10 -25.15
C SER A 303 -6.44 14.02 -25.34
N TRP A 304 -5.34 14.07 -24.56
CA TRP A 304 -4.32 13.02 -24.59
C TRP A 304 -4.86 11.64 -24.17
N LEU A 305 -5.71 11.59 -23.14
CA LEU A 305 -6.32 10.34 -22.68
C LEU A 305 -7.22 9.72 -23.77
N GLU A 306 -8.01 10.55 -24.45
CA GLU A 306 -8.87 10.17 -25.57
C GLU A 306 -8.06 9.65 -26.76
N ASP A 307 -6.99 10.34 -27.15
CA ASP A 307 -6.11 9.92 -28.24
C ASP A 307 -5.40 8.59 -27.92
N VAL A 308 -4.91 8.43 -26.68
CA VAL A 308 -4.10 7.25 -26.29
C VAL A 308 -4.95 5.98 -26.13
N TYR A 309 -6.21 6.11 -25.74
CA TYR A 309 -7.11 4.99 -25.48
C TYR A 309 -8.34 4.98 -26.39
N GLU A 310 -8.25 5.63 -27.56
CA GLU A 310 -9.30 5.67 -28.59
C GLU A 310 -9.79 4.25 -28.94
N ASP A 311 -8.85 3.30 -29.01
CA ASP A 311 -9.08 1.88 -29.30
C ASP A 311 -10.01 1.20 -28.29
N THR A 312 -10.10 1.71 -27.06
CA THR A 312 -11.02 1.20 -26.02
C THR A 312 -12.42 1.79 -26.08
N THR A 313 -12.68 2.78 -26.95
CA THR A 313 -13.98 3.47 -27.04
C THR A 313 -15.11 2.49 -27.35
N ALA A 314 -14.85 1.52 -28.23
CA ALA A 314 -15.83 0.53 -28.67
C ALA A 314 -16.28 -0.44 -27.55
N SER A 315 -15.50 -0.57 -26.46
CA SER A 315 -15.87 -1.44 -25.34
C SER A 315 -16.75 -0.72 -24.30
N ILE A 316 -16.96 0.59 -24.42
CA ILE A 316 -17.72 1.39 -23.45
C ILE A 316 -19.22 1.26 -23.72
N THR A 317 -19.94 0.67 -22.77
CA THR A 317 -21.42 0.63 -22.79
C THR A 317 -22.03 1.84 -22.08
N ASP A 318 -23.30 2.16 -22.37
CA ASP A 318 -24.03 3.22 -21.67
C ASP A 318 -24.15 2.94 -20.17
N HIS A 319 -24.29 1.67 -19.79
CA HIS A 319 -24.26 1.27 -18.40
C HIS A 319 -22.93 1.62 -17.74
N MET A 320 -21.79 1.32 -18.40
CA MET A 320 -20.48 1.72 -17.89
C MET A 320 -20.36 3.24 -17.76
N ARG A 321 -20.84 4.03 -18.74
CA ARG A 321 -20.85 5.49 -18.59
C ARG A 321 -21.61 5.93 -17.35
N SER A 322 -22.81 5.37 -17.11
CA SER A 322 -23.66 5.72 -15.97
C SER A 322 -23.05 5.39 -14.60
N VAL A 323 -22.13 4.41 -14.54
CA VAL A 323 -21.50 3.96 -13.30
C VAL A 323 -20.17 4.66 -13.05
N TRP A 324 -19.38 4.91 -14.10
CA TRP A 324 -18.00 5.43 -13.99
C TRP A 324 -17.81 6.88 -14.45
N LEU A 325 -18.86 7.61 -14.85
CA LEU A 325 -18.78 9.06 -15.05
C LEU A 325 -19.70 9.78 -14.07
N PRO A 326 -19.32 11.00 -13.61
CA PRO A 326 -20.22 11.84 -12.83
C PRO A 326 -21.56 12.06 -13.55
N SER A 327 -22.66 12.05 -12.80
CA SER A 327 -24.01 12.20 -13.35
C SER A 327 -24.17 13.44 -14.23
N ILE A 328 -23.46 14.53 -13.91
CA ILE A 328 -23.43 15.77 -14.70
C ILE A 328 -22.95 15.58 -16.15
N LEU A 329 -22.17 14.53 -16.42
CA LEU A 329 -21.70 14.19 -17.77
C LEU A 329 -22.58 13.16 -18.49
N THR A 330 -23.50 12.51 -17.78
CA THR A 330 -24.30 11.39 -18.31
C THR A 330 -25.80 11.68 -18.38
N GLN A 331 -26.29 12.65 -17.60
CA GLN A 331 -27.68 13.08 -17.63
C GLN A 331 -27.84 14.28 -18.58
N PRO A 332 -28.93 14.35 -19.38
CA PRO A 332 -29.26 15.57 -20.11
C PRO A 332 -29.40 16.74 -19.12
N LEU A 333 -28.79 17.89 -19.43
CA LEU A 333 -29.05 19.13 -18.69
C LEU A 333 -30.58 19.36 -18.71
N GLU A 334 -31.20 19.45 -17.53
CA GLU A 334 -32.60 19.87 -17.46
C GLU A 334 -32.73 21.23 -18.18
N PRO A 335 -33.73 21.39 -19.07
CA PRO A 335 -33.94 22.68 -19.72
C PRO A 335 -34.13 23.74 -18.62
N LEU A 336 -33.35 24.82 -18.72
CA LEU A 336 -33.52 25.98 -17.86
C LEU A 336 -35.00 26.41 -17.92
N PRO A 337 -35.63 26.78 -16.79
CA PRO A 337 -36.97 27.33 -16.84
C PRO A 337 -36.97 28.54 -17.77
N ASP A 338 -37.91 28.56 -18.73
CA ASP A 338 -38.17 29.76 -19.52
C ASP A 338 -38.56 30.88 -18.54
N PHE A 339 -37.71 31.90 -18.43
CA PHE A 339 -37.99 33.14 -17.70
C PHE A 339 -38.54 34.21 -18.64
#